data_AF-V5HQU0-F1
#
_entry.id   AF-V5HQU0-F1
#
_cell.length_a   1.000
_cell.length_b   1.000
_cell.length_c   1.000
_cell.angle_alpha   90.00
_cell.angle_beta   90.00
_cell.angle_gamma   90.00
#
_symmetry.space_group_name_H-M   'P 1'
#
loop_
_entity.id
_entity.type
_entity.pdbx_description
1 polymer ?
#
loop_
_entity_poly.entity_id
_entity_poly.type
_entity_poly.pdbx_seq_one_letter_code
_entity_poly.pdbx_strand_id
1 'polypeptide(L)'
;MEGIFHEKQEGSLCAQHCLNVLLQGEYFTPVDLAALARQIDEQERQTMAEGGVNSDDYRLFMHQPSGNLDDSGYFSVQVIASALKVWGLDIVPYSSSDPVAQAAQADPTQQQAYICNYKDHWFTVRRLGGHWFNLNSLLPGPEPISSTYLALFLVQLQQEGYSIFVVVGALPECQADRAPTSEERQLQEALQKSLLDVTSQQQQQQLSEDEMLQAALRLSMEPS
;
A
#
# COMPACT_ATOMS: atom_id res chain seq x y z
N MET A 1 8.57 6.30 9.51
CA MET A 1 7.87 5.08 9.05
C MET A 1 6.71 4.72 9.99
N GLU A 2 6.17 5.70 10.72
CA GLU A 2 5.00 5.50 11.60
C GLU A 2 3.74 5.58 10.74
N GLY A 3 2.85 4.59 10.87
CA GLY A 3 1.52 4.61 10.22
C GLY A 3 1.36 3.79 8.93
N ILE A 4 2.39 3.06 8.48
CA ILE A 4 2.21 2.01 7.45
C ILE A 4 1.81 0.72 8.16
N PHE A 5 0.65 0.19 7.78
CA PHE A 5 0.23 -1.13 8.24
C PHE A 5 1.01 -2.19 7.45
N HIS A 6 1.77 -3.01 8.16
CA HIS A 6 2.49 -4.16 7.62
C HIS A 6 2.25 -5.36 8.52
N GLU A 7 1.75 -6.44 7.93
CA GLU A 7 1.45 -7.69 8.63
C GLU A 7 2.46 -8.74 8.17
N LYS A 8 3.27 -9.24 9.10
CA LYS A 8 4.22 -10.30 8.82
C LYS A 8 3.47 -11.62 8.71
N GLN A 9 3.79 -12.40 7.69
CA GLN A 9 3.15 -13.69 7.50
C GLN A 9 3.62 -14.74 8.50
N GLU A 10 2.64 -15.47 9.04
CA GLU A 10 2.86 -16.72 9.77
C GLU A 10 2.29 -17.89 8.96
N GLY A 11 3.12 -18.90 8.66
CA GLY A 11 2.72 -20.03 7.81
C GLY A 11 2.60 -19.65 6.34
N SER A 12 1.56 -20.16 5.65
CA SER A 12 1.35 -20.02 4.19
C SER A 12 0.22 -19.05 3.82
N LEU A 13 -0.25 -18.23 4.75
CA LEU A 13 -1.42 -17.34 4.58
C LEU A 13 -1.10 -16.05 3.80
N CYS A 14 -0.32 -16.15 2.73
CA CYS A 14 0.17 -15.00 1.96
C CYS A 14 -0.96 -14.12 1.39
N ALA A 15 -2.07 -14.73 0.98
CA ALA A 15 -3.23 -14.03 0.42
C ALA A 15 -3.87 -13.03 1.41
N GLN A 16 -4.04 -13.44 2.68
CA GLN A 16 -4.58 -12.57 3.73
C GLN A 16 -3.70 -11.34 3.88
N HIS A 17 -2.40 -11.57 4.13
CA HIS A 17 -1.46 -10.48 4.39
C HIS A 17 -1.30 -9.57 3.17
N CYS A 18 -1.30 -10.13 1.97
CA CYS A 18 -1.30 -9.39 0.71
C CYS A 18 -2.49 -8.40 0.64
N LEU A 19 -3.71 -8.88 0.91
CA LEU A 19 -4.94 -8.07 0.87
C LEU A 19 -5.02 -7.05 2.01
N ASN A 20 -4.71 -7.45 3.24
CA ASN A 20 -4.76 -6.57 4.41
C ASN A 20 -3.76 -5.42 4.28
N VAL A 21 -2.56 -5.73 3.83
CA VAL A 21 -1.54 -4.70 3.63
C VAL A 21 -1.85 -3.84 2.41
N LEU A 22 -2.45 -4.40 1.35
CA LEU A 22 -2.99 -3.60 0.25
C LEU A 22 -4.05 -2.61 0.73
N LEU A 23 -4.95 -2.99 1.62
CA LEU A 23 -6.00 -2.13 2.16
C LEU A 23 -5.55 -1.30 3.38
N GLN A 24 -4.31 -1.51 3.84
CA GLN A 24 -3.73 -0.86 5.01
C GLN A 24 -4.56 -1.09 6.30
N GLY A 25 -5.06 -2.32 6.50
CA GLY A 25 -5.75 -2.73 7.71
C GLY A 25 -6.17 -4.21 7.71
N GLU A 26 -6.54 -4.73 8.88
CA GLU A 26 -6.97 -6.12 9.10
C GLU A 26 -8.43 -6.33 8.66
N TYR A 27 -8.67 -6.37 7.35
CA TYR A 27 -10.03 -6.50 6.80
C TYR A 27 -10.42 -7.93 6.46
N PHE A 28 -9.43 -8.78 6.16
CA PHE A 28 -9.64 -10.18 5.80
C PHE A 28 -8.97 -11.10 6.80
N THR A 29 -9.65 -12.19 7.10
CA THR A 29 -9.10 -13.34 7.82
C THR A 29 -9.05 -14.56 6.90
N PRO A 30 -8.32 -15.63 7.26
CA PRO A 30 -8.29 -16.87 6.48
C PRO A 30 -9.69 -17.48 6.31
N VAL A 31 -10.55 -17.30 7.31
CA VAL A 31 -11.92 -17.82 7.31
C VAL A 31 -12.77 -17.12 6.26
N ASP A 32 -12.59 -15.80 6.12
CA ASP A 32 -13.31 -15.01 5.11
C ASP A 32 -12.88 -15.42 3.70
N LEU A 33 -11.58 -15.57 3.47
CA LEU A 33 -11.05 -16.01 2.18
C LEU A 33 -11.47 -17.45 1.86
N ALA A 34 -11.51 -18.34 2.84
CA ALA A 34 -12.01 -19.71 2.66
C ALA A 34 -13.53 -19.75 2.38
N ALA A 35 -14.31 -18.81 2.91
CA ALA A 35 -15.72 -18.67 2.54
C ALA A 35 -15.87 -18.22 1.08
N LEU A 36 -15.07 -17.24 0.64
CA LEU A 36 -15.04 -16.78 -0.75
C LEU A 36 -14.62 -17.90 -1.72
N ALA A 37 -13.57 -18.65 -1.38
CA ALA A 37 -13.11 -19.79 -2.19
C ALA A 37 -14.24 -20.81 -2.40
N ARG A 38 -14.90 -21.25 -1.32
CA ARG A 38 -16.03 -22.19 -1.41
C ARG A 38 -17.21 -21.67 -2.22
N GLN A 39 -17.46 -20.35 -2.16
CA GLN A 39 -18.50 -19.73 -2.97
C GLN A 39 -18.15 -19.76 -4.46
N ILE A 40 -16.89 -19.50 -4.81
CA ILE A 40 -16.41 -19.58 -6.19
C ILE A 40 -16.49 -21.02 -6.69
N ASP A 41 -16.03 -22.00 -5.90
CA ASP A 41 -16.14 -23.42 -6.24
C ASP A 41 -17.60 -23.83 -6.52
N GLU A 42 -18.54 -23.31 -5.72
CA GLU A 42 -19.97 -23.57 -5.93
C GLU A 42 -20.50 -22.92 -7.21
N GLN A 43 -20.08 -21.70 -7.52
CA GLN A 43 -20.46 -21.03 -8.77
C GLN A 43 -19.90 -21.74 -9.99
N GLU A 44 -18.65 -22.20 -9.94
CA GLU A 44 -18.03 -23.01 -10.99
C GLU A 44 -18.79 -24.33 -11.16
N ARG A 45 -19.15 -24.99 -10.05
CA ARG A 45 -19.98 -26.21 -10.08
C ARG A 45 -21.34 -25.98 -10.72
N GLN A 46 -22.03 -24.88 -10.38
CA GLN A 46 -23.32 -24.54 -10.96
C GLN A 46 -23.20 -24.28 -12.46
N THR A 47 -22.18 -23.53 -12.89
CA THR A 47 -21.90 -23.25 -14.30
C THR A 47 -21.64 -24.55 -15.08
N MET A 48 -20.88 -25.48 -14.49
CA MET A 48 -20.63 -26.80 -15.10
C MET A 48 -21.90 -27.66 -15.16
N ALA A 49 -22.81 -27.53 -14.19
CA ALA A 49 -24.08 -28.23 -14.20
C ALA A 49 -25.00 -27.78 -15.35
N GLU A 50 -24.90 -26.52 -15.80
CA GLU A 50 -25.61 -26.01 -16.98
C GLU A 50 -25.18 -26.71 -18.28
N GLY A 51 -23.92 -27.16 -18.36
CA GLY A 51 -23.40 -27.99 -19.45
C GLY A 51 -23.87 -29.45 -19.42
N GLY A 52 -24.64 -29.84 -18.39
CA GLY A 52 -25.22 -31.17 -18.22
C GLY A 52 -24.56 -31.94 -17.07
N VAL A 53 -25.35 -32.20 -16.02
CA VAL A 53 -24.94 -32.94 -14.80
C VAL A 53 -24.51 -34.40 -15.03
N ASN A 54 -24.84 -34.97 -16.20
CA ASN A 54 -24.46 -36.34 -16.57
C ASN A 54 -23.21 -36.40 -17.47
N SER A 55 -22.59 -35.26 -17.77
CA SER A 55 -21.34 -35.24 -18.53
C SER A 55 -20.20 -35.84 -17.72
N ASP A 56 -19.26 -36.51 -18.39
CA ASP A 56 -18.06 -37.04 -17.75
C ASP A 56 -17.21 -35.91 -17.14
N ASP A 57 -17.23 -34.72 -17.75
CA ASP A 57 -16.56 -33.51 -17.26
C ASP A 57 -17.11 -33.04 -15.91
N TYR A 58 -18.45 -33.01 -15.74
CA TYR A 58 -19.07 -32.65 -14.46
C TYR A 58 -18.72 -33.66 -13.36
N ARG A 59 -18.70 -34.96 -13.69
CA ARG A 59 -18.32 -36.01 -12.74
C ARG A 59 -16.85 -35.91 -12.34
N LEU A 60 -15.95 -35.63 -13.29
CA LEU A 60 -14.53 -35.40 -13.02
C LEU A 60 -14.33 -34.18 -12.13
N PHE A 61 -15.00 -33.07 -12.43
CA PHE A 61 -14.95 -31.85 -11.62
C PHE A 61 -15.42 -32.09 -10.18
N MET A 62 -16.50 -32.85 -9.99
CA MET A 62 -17.01 -33.21 -8.65
C MET A 62 -16.04 -34.05 -7.80
N HIS A 63 -15.10 -34.76 -8.43
CA HIS A 63 -14.08 -35.54 -7.75
C HIS A 63 -12.77 -34.78 -7.55
N GLN A 64 -12.60 -33.60 -8.15
CA GLN A 64 -11.41 -32.79 -7.96
C GLN A 64 -11.48 -32.01 -6.64
N PRO A 65 -10.36 -31.89 -5.91
CA PRO A 65 -10.28 -30.96 -4.79
C PRO A 65 -10.45 -29.52 -5.29
N SER A 66 -10.85 -28.62 -4.40
CA SER A 66 -11.01 -27.19 -4.74
C SER A 66 -9.71 -26.64 -5.34
N GLY A 67 -9.81 -25.98 -6.50
CA GLY A 67 -8.69 -25.26 -7.10
C GLY A 67 -8.46 -23.88 -6.48
N ASN A 68 -9.42 -23.38 -5.69
CA ASN A 68 -9.42 -22.03 -5.15
C ASN A 68 -8.78 -21.93 -3.75
N LEU A 69 -8.77 -23.03 -3.02
CA LEU A 69 -8.14 -23.21 -1.71
C LEU A 69 -7.52 -24.60 -1.65
N ASP A 70 -6.24 -24.67 -1.28
CA ASP A 70 -5.53 -25.94 -1.03
C ASP A 70 -5.32 -26.21 0.48
N ASP A 71 -4.87 -27.41 0.81
CA ASP A 71 -4.58 -27.83 2.20
C ASP A 71 -3.36 -27.09 2.80
N SER A 72 -2.58 -26.39 1.97
CA SER A 72 -1.43 -25.60 2.41
C SER A 72 -1.82 -24.21 2.87
N GLY A 73 -3.00 -23.71 2.50
CA GLY A 73 -3.47 -22.35 2.77
C GLY A 73 -3.24 -21.36 1.62
N TYR A 74 -2.90 -21.86 0.43
CA TYR A 74 -2.83 -21.08 -0.80
C TYR A 74 -4.23 -20.74 -1.30
N PHE A 75 -4.38 -19.51 -1.80
CA PHE A 75 -5.60 -19.03 -2.42
C PHE A 75 -5.33 -18.65 -3.88
N SER A 76 -6.26 -19.01 -4.76
CA SER A 76 -6.18 -18.68 -6.18
C SER A 76 -6.35 -17.18 -6.44
N VAL A 77 -5.94 -16.74 -7.63
CA VAL A 77 -6.16 -15.36 -8.11
C VAL A 77 -7.65 -14.99 -8.14
N GLN A 78 -8.55 -15.96 -8.36
CA GLN A 78 -9.99 -15.70 -8.39
C GLN A 78 -10.52 -15.29 -7.02
N VAL A 79 -9.99 -15.90 -5.94
CA VAL A 79 -10.31 -15.51 -4.56
C VAL A 79 -9.85 -14.08 -4.28
N ILE A 80 -8.62 -13.74 -4.67
CA ILE A 80 -8.07 -12.38 -4.54
C ILE A 80 -8.95 -11.37 -5.30
N ALA A 81 -9.29 -11.67 -6.55
CA ALA A 81 -10.15 -10.82 -7.37
C ALA A 81 -11.55 -10.63 -6.74
N SER A 82 -12.16 -11.71 -6.24
CA SER A 82 -13.47 -11.67 -5.60
C SER A 82 -13.46 -10.86 -4.30
N ALA A 83 -12.42 -11.01 -3.48
CA ALA A 83 -12.23 -10.24 -2.27
C ALA A 83 -12.13 -8.73 -2.57
N LEU A 84 -11.37 -8.36 -3.60
CA LEU A 84 -11.20 -6.97 -4.02
C LEU A 84 -12.49 -6.36 -4.60
N LYS A 85 -13.29 -7.15 -5.31
CA LYS A 85 -14.59 -6.70 -5.85
C LYS A 85 -15.55 -6.21 -4.78
N VAL A 86 -15.50 -6.78 -3.56
CA VAL A 86 -16.32 -6.31 -2.42
C VAL A 86 -16.02 -4.84 -2.08
N TRP A 87 -14.80 -4.39 -2.35
CA TRP A 87 -14.33 -3.01 -2.13
C TRP A 87 -14.48 -2.11 -3.38
N GLY A 88 -15.08 -2.61 -4.46
CA GLY A 88 -15.12 -1.91 -5.74
C GLY A 88 -13.75 -1.78 -6.39
N LEU A 89 -12.83 -2.71 -6.08
CA LEU A 89 -11.51 -2.80 -6.67
C LEU A 89 -11.48 -3.97 -7.66
N ASP A 90 -10.82 -3.76 -8.79
CA ASP A 90 -10.57 -4.80 -9.79
C ASP A 90 -9.06 -5.02 -9.96
N ILE A 91 -8.69 -6.19 -10.49
CA ILE A 91 -7.31 -6.50 -10.82
C ILE A 91 -7.19 -6.86 -12.30
N VAL A 92 -6.20 -6.28 -12.95
CA VAL A 92 -5.94 -6.47 -14.37
C VAL A 92 -4.53 -7.06 -14.54
N PRO A 93 -4.35 -8.18 -15.25
CA PRO A 93 -3.02 -8.73 -15.50
C PRO A 93 -2.15 -7.70 -16.22
N TYR A 94 -0.95 -7.46 -15.70
CA TYR A 94 -0.02 -6.46 -16.24
C TYR A 94 0.42 -6.78 -17.67
N SER A 95 0.43 -8.06 -18.07
CA SER A 95 0.73 -8.50 -19.44
C SER A 95 -0.45 -8.42 -20.42
N SER A 96 -1.64 -8.03 -19.95
CA SER A 96 -2.84 -7.95 -20.79
C SER A 96 -2.79 -6.75 -21.75
N SER A 97 -3.62 -6.81 -22.80
CA SER A 97 -3.81 -5.69 -23.74
C SER A 97 -4.82 -4.64 -23.25
N ASP A 98 -5.19 -4.69 -21.97
CA ASP A 98 -6.09 -3.72 -21.37
C ASP A 98 -5.45 -2.31 -21.38
N PRO A 99 -6.19 -1.24 -21.69
CA PRO A 99 -5.68 0.13 -21.62
C PRO A 99 -5.00 0.48 -20.29
N VAL A 100 -5.50 -0.05 -19.17
CA VAL A 100 -4.91 0.20 -17.84
C VAL A 100 -3.54 -0.49 -17.71
N ALA A 101 -3.42 -1.72 -18.21
CA ALA A 101 -2.16 -2.45 -18.20
C ALA A 101 -1.11 -1.78 -19.12
N GLN A 102 -1.53 -1.31 -20.29
CA GLN A 102 -0.65 -0.57 -21.20
C GLN A 102 -0.18 0.77 -20.60
N ALA A 103 -1.07 1.49 -19.92
CA ALA A 103 -0.71 2.71 -19.20
C ALA A 103 0.27 2.42 -18.06
N ALA A 104 0.06 1.34 -17.31
CA ALA A 104 0.98 0.91 -16.25
C ALA A 104 2.35 0.47 -16.81
N GLN A 105 2.39 -0.14 -17.99
CA GLN A 105 3.65 -0.47 -18.68
C GLN A 105 4.41 0.76 -19.17
N ALA A 106 3.69 1.78 -19.63
CA ALA A 106 4.29 3.03 -20.11
C ALA A 106 4.83 3.88 -18.95
N ASP A 107 4.04 4.03 -17.88
CA ASP A 107 4.45 4.73 -16.66
C ASP A 107 3.88 4.02 -15.41
N PRO A 108 4.68 3.14 -14.78
CA PRO A 108 4.27 2.41 -13.58
C PRO A 108 3.91 3.31 -12.39
N THR A 109 4.36 4.57 -12.38
CA THR A 109 4.18 5.45 -11.22
C THR A 109 2.78 6.09 -11.16
N GLN A 110 2.02 6.03 -12.25
CA GLN A 110 0.64 6.55 -12.33
C GLN A 110 -0.38 5.67 -11.60
N GLN A 111 -0.04 4.39 -11.35
CA GLN A 111 -0.93 3.48 -10.65
C GLN A 111 -0.80 3.64 -9.12
N GLN A 112 -1.75 3.08 -8.38
CA GLN A 112 -1.75 3.16 -6.91
C GLN A 112 -1.13 1.92 -6.26
N ALA A 113 -1.36 0.75 -6.84
CA ALA A 113 -0.83 -0.51 -6.31
C ALA A 113 -0.72 -1.60 -7.37
N TYR A 114 0.16 -2.56 -7.08
CA TYR A 114 0.35 -3.80 -7.81
C TYR A 114 0.29 -4.98 -6.84
N ILE A 115 -0.26 -6.09 -7.32
CA ILE A 115 -0.21 -7.37 -6.65
C ILE A 115 0.67 -8.29 -7.49
N CYS A 116 1.63 -8.95 -6.86
CA CYS A 116 2.55 -9.84 -7.52
C CYS A 116 2.40 -11.25 -6.95
N ASN A 117 2.51 -12.25 -7.82
CA ASN A 117 2.53 -13.65 -7.47
C ASN A 117 3.78 -14.34 -8.00
N TYR A 118 4.45 -15.12 -7.16
CA TYR A 118 5.54 -15.99 -7.57
C TYR A 118 5.53 -17.29 -6.79
N LYS A 119 5.47 -18.42 -7.51
CA LYS A 119 5.48 -19.77 -6.93
C LYS A 119 4.58 -19.87 -5.70
N ASP A 120 3.31 -19.49 -5.88
CA ASP A 120 2.26 -19.55 -4.85
C ASP A 120 2.43 -18.55 -3.70
N HIS A 121 3.29 -17.54 -3.84
CA HIS A 121 3.44 -16.44 -2.89
C HIS A 121 2.89 -15.13 -3.42
N TRP A 122 1.91 -14.56 -2.70
CA TRP A 122 1.31 -13.26 -2.99
C TRP A 122 1.96 -12.14 -2.18
N PHE A 123 2.27 -11.03 -2.82
CA PHE A 123 2.69 -9.81 -2.13
C PHE A 123 2.20 -8.55 -2.84
N THR A 124 2.15 -7.46 -2.09
CA THR A 124 1.66 -6.17 -2.56
C THR A 124 2.79 -5.17 -2.70
N VAL A 125 2.73 -4.36 -3.75
CA VAL A 125 3.53 -3.14 -3.93
C VAL A 125 2.57 -1.97 -4.01
N ARG A 126 2.58 -1.07 -3.02
CA ARG A 126 1.62 0.04 -2.93
C ARG A 126 2.33 1.38 -2.80
N ARG A 127 1.76 2.40 -3.44
CA ARG A 127 2.17 3.80 -3.27
C ARG A 127 1.50 4.36 -2.02
N LEU A 128 2.31 4.79 -1.06
CA LEU A 128 1.89 5.36 0.23
C LEU A 128 2.67 6.66 0.47
N GLY A 129 1.99 7.76 0.79
CA GLY A 129 2.65 9.04 1.09
C GLY A 129 3.61 9.50 -0.02
N GLY A 130 3.23 9.29 -1.29
CA GLY A 130 4.05 9.65 -2.45
C GLY A 130 5.20 8.71 -2.80
N HIS A 131 5.50 7.71 -1.96
CA HIS A 131 6.60 6.75 -2.14
C HIS A 131 6.07 5.34 -2.40
N TRP A 132 6.83 4.53 -3.11
CA TRP A 132 6.47 3.13 -3.34
C TRP A 132 7.06 2.25 -2.27
N PHE A 133 6.31 1.24 -1.84
CA PHE A 133 6.78 0.26 -0.86
C PHE A 133 6.51 -1.16 -1.33
N ASN A 134 7.52 -2.01 -1.20
CA ASN A 134 7.36 -3.45 -1.22
C ASN A 134 6.86 -3.89 0.14
N LEU A 135 5.65 -4.44 0.15
CA LEU A 135 4.95 -4.86 1.35
C LEU A 135 4.84 -6.37 1.44
N ASN A 136 5.88 -7.06 0.95
CA ASN A 136 5.98 -8.50 1.08
C ASN A 136 5.95 -8.92 2.56
N SER A 137 5.04 -9.84 2.88
CA SER A 137 4.80 -10.35 4.23
C SER A 137 5.97 -11.18 4.78
N LEU A 138 6.89 -11.64 3.91
CA LEU A 138 8.12 -12.34 4.29
C LEU A 138 9.21 -11.37 4.80
N LEU A 139 9.08 -10.07 4.51
CA LEU A 139 10.03 -9.06 4.96
C LEU A 139 9.78 -8.71 6.44
N PRO A 140 10.82 -8.25 7.16
CA PRO A 140 10.66 -7.77 8.53
C PRO A 140 9.85 -6.47 8.64
N GLY A 141 9.60 -5.79 7.51
CA GLY A 141 8.85 -4.54 7.45
C GLY A 141 8.74 -4.01 6.01
N PRO A 142 8.10 -2.85 5.82
CA PRO A 142 7.93 -2.23 4.50
C PRO A 142 9.28 -1.76 3.92
N GLU A 143 9.62 -2.22 2.73
CA GLU A 143 10.87 -1.84 2.04
C GLU A 143 10.58 -0.74 1.00
N PRO A 144 11.22 0.43 1.09
CA PRO A 144 10.96 1.53 0.15
C PRO A 144 11.54 1.22 -1.24
N ILE A 145 10.74 1.49 -2.27
CA ILE A 145 11.11 1.44 -3.68
C ILE A 145 11.10 2.88 -4.21
N SER A 146 12.20 3.30 -4.85
CA SER A 146 12.21 4.57 -5.59
C SER A 146 11.32 4.49 -6.82
N SER A 147 10.61 5.58 -7.14
CA SER A 147 9.82 5.68 -8.39
C SER A 147 10.64 5.40 -9.64
N THR A 148 11.94 5.76 -9.65
CA THR A 148 12.85 5.46 -10.77
C THR A 148 13.25 3.99 -10.84
N TYR A 149 13.22 3.28 -9.70
CA TYR A 149 13.56 1.86 -9.62
C TYR A 149 12.34 0.97 -9.86
N LEU A 150 11.12 1.45 -9.60
CA LEU A 150 9.87 0.70 -9.73
C LEU A 150 9.72 0.04 -11.11
N ALA A 151 9.99 0.78 -12.19
CA ALA A 151 9.89 0.24 -13.55
C ALA A 151 10.85 -0.93 -13.77
N LEU A 152 12.10 -0.80 -13.30
CA LEU A 152 13.10 -1.86 -13.39
C LEU A 152 12.71 -3.07 -12.53
N PHE A 153 12.20 -2.81 -11.33
CA PHE A 153 11.72 -3.84 -10.42
C PHE A 153 10.60 -4.67 -11.06
N LEU A 154 9.58 -4.03 -11.64
CA LEU A 154 8.48 -4.75 -12.31
C LEU A 154 8.98 -5.56 -13.52
N VAL A 155 9.89 -5.00 -14.33
CA VAL A 155 10.49 -5.73 -15.45
C VAL A 155 11.27 -6.95 -14.98
N GLN A 156 12.04 -6.82 -13.90
CA GLN A 156 12.77 -7.94 -13.30
C GLN A 156 11.80 -9.04 -12.84
N LEU A 157 10.72 -8.67 -12.15
CA LEU A 157 9.69 -9.62 -11.72
C LEU A 157 9.10 -10.37 -12.92
N GLN A 158 8.78 -9.68 -14.03
CA GLN A 158 8.30 -10.36 -15.24
C GLN A 158 9.31 -11.35 -15.82
N GLN A 159 10.60 -11.00 -15.85
CA GLN A 159 11.67 -11.88 -16.36
C GLN A 159 11.87 -13.12 -15.48
N GLU A 160 11.71 -12.97 -14.17
CA GLU A 160 11.77 -14.09 -13.22
C GLU A 160 10.52 -14.99 -13.27
N GLY A 161 9.48 -14.58 -14.01
CA GLY A 161 8.25 -15.34 -14.20
C GLY A 161 7.15 -15.02 -13.19
N TYR A 162 7.19 -13.85 -12.54
CA TYR A 162 6.12 -13.40 -11.66
C TYR A 162 4.89 -13.01 -12.47
N SER A 163 3.72 -13.36 -11.95
CA SER A 163 2.45 -12.82 -12.45
C SER A 163 2.15 -11.52 -11.72
N ILE A 164 2.11 -10.41 -12.46
CA ILE A 164 1.87 -9.08 -11.91
C ILE A 164 0.46 -8.65 -12.30
N PHE A 165 -0.26 -8.06 -11.35
CA PHE A 165 -1.60 -7.55 -11.51
C PHE A 165 -1.65 -6.09 -11.06
N VAL A 166 -2.25 -5.24 -11.89
CA VAL A 166 -2.50 -3.83 -11.58
C VAL A 166 -3.82 -3.74 -10.82
N VAL A 167 -3.82 -3.05 -9.67
CA VAL A 167 -5.03 -2.80 -8.90
C VAL A 167 -5.70 -1.54 -9.42
N VAL A 168 -6.99 -1.66 -9.77
CA VAL A 168 -7.80 -0.59 -10.36
C VAL A 168 -8.92 -0.24 -9.38
N GLY A 169 -9.08 1.05 -9.10
CA GLY A 169 -10.12 1.58 -8.24
C GLY A 169 -9.59 2.55 -7.18
N ALA A 170 -10.45 2.91 -6.24
CA ALA A 170 -10.10 3.84 -5.17
C ALA A 170 -9.68 3.07 -3.91
N LEU A 171 -8.38 3.04 -3.63
CA LEU A 171 -7.88 2.43 -2.39
C LEU A 171 -8.24 3.29 -1.17
N PRO A 172 -8.48 2.68 0.00
CA PRO A 172 -8.73 3.44 1.22
C PRO A 172 -7.49 4.24 1.61
N GLU A 173 -7.69 5.52 1.98
CA GLU A 173 -6.62 6.37 2.53
C GLU A 173 -6.07 5.76 3.83
N CYS A 174 -4.75 5.79 4.00
CA CYS A 174 -4.13 5.35 5.25
C CYS A 174 -3.42 6.50 5.99
N GLN A 175 -3.05 6.26 7.25
CA GLN A 175 -2.31 7.26 8.04
C GLN A 175 -0.96 7.62 7.41
N ALA A 176 -0.31 6.68 6.71
CA ALA A 176 0.92 6.95 5.98
C ALA A 176 0.76 7.97 4.82
N ASP A 177 -0.45 8.11 4.25
CA ASP A 177 -0.73 9.11 3.21
C ASP A 177 -0.86 10.51 3.79
N ARG A 178 -1.20 10.62 5.09
CA ARG A 178 -1.33 11.88 5.83
C ARG A 178 -0.05 12.30 6.53
N ALA A 179 0.94 11.40 6.61
CA ALA A 179 2.21 11.71 7.23
C ALA A 179 2.95 12.71 6.32
N PRO A 180 3.35 13.90 6.84
CA PRO A 180 4.17 14.81 6.06
C PRO A 180 5.43 14.09 5.64
N THR A 181 5.77 14.28 4.36
CA THR A 181 6.96 13.73 3.72
C THR A 181 8.18 14.08 4.57
N SER A 182 9.23 13.25 4.57
CA SER A 182 10.45 13.56 5.34
C SER A 182 11.03 14.94 4.98
N GLU A 183 10.87 15.37 3.73
CA GLU A 183 11.22 16.71 3.26
C GLU A 183 10.33 17.81 3.88
N GLU A 184 9.02 17.58 3.96
CA GLU A 184 8.07 18.52 4.58
C GLU A 184 8.29 18.62 6.09
N ARG A 185 8.66 17.51 6.76
CA ARG A 185 9.08 17.53 8.16
C ARG A 185 10.36 18.34 8.35
N GLN A 186 11.37 18.14 7.50
CA GLN A 186 12.61 18.92 7.56
C GLN A 186 12.37 20.41 7.29
N LEU A 187 11.50 20.74 6.34
CA LEU A 187 11.10 22.12 6.06
C LEU A 187 10.30 22.72 7.23
N GLN A 188 9.39 21.97 7.85
CA GLN A 188 8.66 22.42 9.03
C GLN A 188 9.60 22.63 10.22
N GLU A 189 10.52 21.70 10.49
CA GLU A 189 11.51 21.84 11.56
C GLU A 189 12.44 23.03 11.30
N ALA A 190 12.89 23.23 10.05
CA ALA A 190 13.71 24.36 9.67
C ALA A 190 12.96 25.70 9.79
N LEU A 191 11.69 25.75 9.36
CA LEU A 191 10.84 26.92 9.47
C LEU A 191 10.54 27.25 10.95
N GLN A 192 10.28 26.23 11.76
CA GLN A 192 10.00 26.38 13.18
C GLN A 192 11.24 26.85 13.96
N LYS A 193 12.43 26.34 13.63
CA LYS A 193 13.71 26.87 14.13
C LYS A 193 13.94 28.33 13.72
N SER A 194 13.69 28.67 12.45
CA SER A 194 13.82 30.03 11.94
C SER A 194 12.88 31.01 12.65
N LEU A 195 11.62 30.62 12.87
CA LEU A 195 10.65 31.42 13.61
C LEU A 195 11.08 31.66 15.07
N LEU A 196 11.60 30.63 15.74
CA LEU A 196 12.13 30.77 17.10
C LEU A 196 13.34 31.71 17.18
N ASP A 197 14.25 31.63 16.21
CA ASP A 197 15.41 32.53 16.14
C ASP A 197 15.00 34.00 15.92
N VAL A 198 14.05 34.26 15.01
CA VAL A 198 13.53 35.63 14.76
C VAL A 198 12.86 36.19 16.01
N THR A 199 12.07 35.37 16.72
CA THR A 199 11.38 35.80 17.95
C THR A 199 12.39 36.13 19.05
N SER A 200 13.45 35.33 19.17
CA SER A 200 14.52 35.52 20.15
C SER A 200 15.33 36.80 19.87
N GLN A 201 15.61 37.09 18.59
CA GLN A 201 16.32 38.31 18.18
C GLN A 201 15.47 39.57 18.42
N GLN A 202 14.16 39.51 18.15
CA GLN A 202 13.24 40.63 18.43
C GLN A 202 13.15 40.91 19.94
N GLN A 203 13.09 39.87 20.77
CA GLN A 203 13.12 40.03 22.23
C GLN A 203 14.43 40.66 22.72
N GLN A 204 15.57 40.24 22.19
CA GLN A 204 16.87 40.82 22.56
C GLN A 204 17.03 42.28 22.10
N GLN A 205 16.51 42.63 20.92
CA GLN A 205 16.51 44.02 20.44
C GLN A 205 15.59 44.91 21.28
N GLN A 206 14.39 44.44 21.63
CA GLN A 206 13.49 45.19 22.52
C GLN A 206 14.09 45.39 23.91
N LEU A 207 14.75 44.37 24.47
CA LEU A 207 15.42 44.48 25.77
C LEU A 207 16.56 45.50 25.73
N SER A 208 17.35 45.55 24.66
CA SER A 208 18.45 46.53 24.55
C SER A 208 17.94 47.96 24.31
N GLU A 209 16.88 48.12 23.53
CA GLU A 209 16.22 49.42 23.33
C GLU A 209 15.62 49.95 24.64
N ASP A 210 14.97 49.11 25.43
CA ASP A 210 14.44 49.48 26.74
C ASP A 210 15.55 49.86 27.74
N GLU A 211 16.66 49.12 27.76
CA GLU A 211 17.82 49.46 28.61
C GLU A 211 18.43 50.81 28.21
N MET A 212 18.59 51.06 26.90
CA MET A 212 19.10 52.33 26.39
C MET A 212 18.16 53.50 26.71
N LEU A 213 16.85 53.28 26.58
CA LEU A 213 15.84 54.29 26.90
C LEU A 213 15.82 54.63 28.40
N GLN A 214 15.93 53.62 29.27
CA GLN A 214 16.03 53.83 30.71
C GLN A 214 17.31 54.58 31.12
N ALA A 215 18.44 54.28 30.48
CA ALA A 215 19.69 54.99 30.71
C ALA A 215 19.61 56.48 30.32
N ALA A 216 19.00 56.79 29.16
CA ALA A 216 18.82 58.15 28.68
C ALA A 216 17.87 58.98 29.58
N LEU A 217 16.80 58.36 30.09
CA LEU A 217 15.88 58.98 31.04
C LEU A 217 16.57 59.32 32.36
N ARG A 218 17.44 58.43 32.88
CA ARG A 218 18.23 58.70 34.09
C ARG A 218 19.17 59.89 33.93
N LEU A 219 19.89 59.97 32.82
CA LEU A 219 20.81 61.08 32.52
C LEU A 219 20.09 62.43 32.39
N SER A 220 18.83 62.43 31.96
CA SER A 220 18.03 63.66 31.80
C SER A 220 17.42 64.17 33.12
N MET A 221 17.42 63.36 34.18
CA MET A 221 16.85 63.70 35.48
C MET A 221 17.90 64.15 36.52
N GLU A 222 19.19 64.21 36.18
CA GLU A 222 20.20 64.78 37.05
C GLU A 222 20.14 66.32 37.01
N PRO A 223 19.81 67.00 38.13
CA PRO A 223 19.79 68.46 38.18
C PRO A 223 21.24 68.97 38.23
N SER A 224 21.55 69.97 37.39
CA SER A 224 22.82 70.71 37.41
C SER A 224 23.02 71.53 38.68
#